data_AF-A0A1X7SPD3-F1
#
_entry.id   AF-A0A1X7SPD3-F1
#
_cell.length_a   1.000
_cell.length_b   1.000
_cell.length_c   1.000
_cell.angle_alpha   90.00
_cell.angle_beta   90.00
_cell.angle_gamma   90.00
#
_symmetry.space_group_name_H-M   'P 1'
#
loop_
_entity.id
_entity.type
_entity.pdbx_description
1 polymer ?
#
loop_
_entity_poly.entity_id
_entity_poly.type
_entity_poly.pdbx_seq_one_letter_code
_entity_poly.pdbx_strand_id
1 'polypeptide(L)'
;MAFRKRIVTDFKLQGLQLTNEATTFLVEVLDLYKDSEDLTQIIDDIIEAVQKQPLKKSLLDKDVIETAVEECNQETDSDPDKALVLINAFETPPFTYNPDQKKFLPIPLPSMKLFASALQKTKVFRERYNLIYQRTVRHHLFSPPVVGAAGSSKGPKFRLHTIEYLLSSSGLPDKIIVLGMLIQLRERKFYLEDLTGKIELDLSACLFHTGLFVENSIVLAEGLFKDGVFHLSAIGCPPIESSAITRNYFGTVNFFGGPSPIAAKASVKLQDMLKGNQGVMLVFFSDLFLDDDKVLEKLPLLFSGYSDFPPAAFIFMGNFSSTPYGADRHKRLKDSFKALGDIMLNYPDLLEKSQFFFVPGPLDPGPGDILPRPPIPSCLTSDITSRISNVTFCSNPCRIQFCTREIVVFREDILTKMSRHCV
;
A
#
# COMPACT_ATOMS: atom_id res chain seq x y z
N MET A 1 16.45 -7.84 45.16
CA MET A 1 16.67 -9.30 44.99
C MET A 1 15.39 -10.02 44.57
N ALA A 2 14.29 -9.97 45.34
CA ALA A 2 13.04 -10.68 45.01
C ALA A 2 12.38 -10.20 43.69
N PHE A 3 12.31 -8.88 43.47
CA PHE A 3 11.72 -8.28 42.28
C PHE A 3 12.44 -8.66 40.97
N ARG A 4 13.77 -8.52 40.94
CA ARG A 4 14.62 -8.98 39.82
C ARG A 4 14.40 -10.47 39.51
N LYS A 5 14.25 -11.30 40.55
CA LYS A 5 14.03 -12.74 40.37
C LYS A 5 12.66 -13.04 39.76
N ARG A 6 11.62 -12.27 40.10
CA ARG A 6 10.27 -12.38 39.51
C ARG A 6 10.33 -12.10 38.00
N ILE A 7 10.84 -10.94 37.58
CA ILE A 7 10.94 -10.56 36.16
C ILE A 7 11.68 -11.62 35.34
N VAL A 8 12.81 -12.12 35.84
CA VAL A 8 13.58 -13.17 35.15
C VAL A 8 12.81 -14.49 35.09
N THR A 9 11.96 -14.79 36.08
CA THR A 9 11.15 -16.01 36.10
C THR A 9 10.03 -15.93 35.07
N ASP A 10 9.35 -14.79 34.96
CA ASP A 10 8.23 -14.59 34.04
C ASP A 10 8.68 -14.73 32.57
N PHE A 11 9.83 -14.14 32.22
CA PHE A 11 10.44 -14.34 30.89
C PHE A 11 10.87 -15.80 30.65
N LYS A 12 11.41 -16.48 31.67
CA LYS A 12 11.79 -17.90 31.55
C LYS A 12 10.61 -18.83 31.35
N LEU A 13 9.46 -18.55 31.97
CA LEU A 13 8.22 -19.31 31.77
C LEU A 13 7.78 -19.28 30.30
N GLN A 14 8.13 -18.20 29.59
CA GLN A 14 7.84 -18.00 28.16
C GLN A 14 8.99 -18.44 27.24
N GLY A 15 9.98 -19.17 27.77
CA GLY A 15 11.12 -19.68 26.99
C GLY A 15 12.18 -18.62 26.63
N LEU A 16 12.12 -17.44 27.23
CA LEU A 16 13.02 -16.32 26.98
C LEU A 16 14.08 -16.20 28.09
N GLN A 17 15.30 -15.81 27.74
CA GLN A 17 16.38 -15.56 28.69
C GLN A 17 16.88 -14.14 28.53
N LEU A 18 16.98 -13.39 29.63
CA LEU A 18 17.49 -12.02 29.62
C LEU A 18 19.00 -12.01 29.89
N THR A 19 19.75 -11.20 29.14
CA THR A 19 21.12 -10.84 29.52
C THR A 19 21.14 -10.01 30.80
N ASN A 20 22.30 -9.88 31.44
CA ASN A 20 22.41 -9.11 32.69
C ASN A 20 22.09 -7.62 32.50
N GLU A 21 22.48 -7.07 31.34
CA GLU A 21 22.21 -5.69 30.94
C GLU A 21 20.71 -5.48 30.69
N ALA A 22 20.07 -6.36 29.90
CA ALA A 22 18.63 -6.34 29.65
C ALA A 22 17.80 -6.48 30.94
N THR A 23 18.23 -7.36 31.85
CA THR A 23 17.59 -7.54 33.16
C THR A 23 17.69 -6.27 34.01
N THR A 24 18.83 -5.58 33.97
CA THR A 24 19.05 -4.39 34.79
C THR A 24 18.22 -3.23 34.27
N PHE A 25 18.20 -3.01 32.96
CA PHE A 25 17.32 -2.04 32.30
C PHE A 25 15.84 -2.29 32.61
N LEU A 26 15.36 -3.53 32.42
CA LEU A 26 13.95 -3.85 32.64
C LEU A 26 13.53 -3.69 34.10
N VAL A 27 14.43 -4.00 35.05
CA VAL A 27 14.20 -3.74 36.47
C VAL A 27 14.09 -2.24 36.74
N GLU A 28 14.94 -1.40 36.15
CA GLU A 28 14.87 0.06 36.31
C GLU A 28 13.56 0.65 35.76
N VAL A 29 13.10 0.17 34.60
CA VAL A 29 11.83 0.59 34.00
C VAL A 29 10.64 0.16 34.86
N LEU A 30 10.63 -1.09 35.33
CA LEU A 30 9.50 -1.65 36.08
C LEU A 30 9.50 -1.28 37.57
N ASP A 31 10.59 -0.73 38.13
CA ASP A 31 10.64 -0.32 39.54
C ASP A 31 9.61 0.78 39.84
N LEU A 32 9.26 1.60 38.84
CA LEU A 32 8.20 2.61 38.91
C LEU A 32 6.80 2.02 39.13
N TYR A 33 6.58 0.75 38.74
CA TYR A 33 5.30 0.05 38.78
C TYR A 33 5.28 -1.09 39.81
N LYS A 34 6.31 -1.20 40.63
CA LYS A 34 6.56 -2.36 41.49
C LYS A 34 5.46 -2.66 42.51
N ASP A 35 4.74 -1.62 42.94
CA ASP A 35 3.62 -1.69 43.88
C ASP A 35 2.25 -1.52 43.17
N SER A 36 2.22 -1.49 41.83
CA SER A 36 0.99 -1.41 41.04
C SER A 36 0.31 -2.79 40.90
N GLU A 37 -1.03 -2.82 40.93
CA GLU A 37 -1.82 -4.01 40.63
C GLU A 37 -1.65 -4.46 39.16
N ASP A 38 -1.33 -3.52 38.26
CA ASP A 38 -1.17 -3.75 36.82
C ASP A 38 0.20 -4.30 36.43
N LEU A 39 1.14 -4.42 37.37
CA LEU A 39 2.52 -4.85 37.10
C LEU A 39 2.59 -6.17 36.32
N THR A 40 1.71 -7.12 36.63
CA THR A 40 1.67 -8.43 35.95
C THR A 40 1.28 -8.27 34.49
N GLN A 41 0.26 -7.44 34.21
CA GLN A 41 -0.20 -7.15 32.86
C GLN A 41 0.89 -6.43 32.04
N ILE A 42 1.56 -5.44 32.64
CA ILE A 42 2.66 -4.71 32.00
C ILE A 42 3.81 -5.66 31.61
N ILE A 43 4.14 -6.64 32.47
CA ILE A 43 5.16 -7.66 32.16
C ILE A 43 4.71 -8.54 30.99
N ASP A 44 3.45 -8.98 30.99
CA ASP A 44 2.88 -9.80 29.90
C ASP A 44 2.85 -9.04 28.56
N ASP A 45 2.51 -7.76 28.57
CA ASP A 45 2.50 -6.90 27.36
C ASP A 45 3.91 -6.74 26.77
N ILE A 46 4.92 -6.52 27.62
CA ILE A 46 6.32 -6.44 27.18
C ILE A 46 6.79 -7.78 26.61
N ILE A 47 6.40 -8.90 27.22
CA ILE A 47 6.71 -10.24 26.69
C ILE A 47 6.06 -10.45 25.32
N GLU A 48 4.79 -10.05 25.14
CA GLU A 48 4.10 -10.15 23.86
C GLU A 48 4.79 -9.30 22.79
N ALA A 49 5.18 -8.06 23.13
CA ALA A 49 5.95 -7.17 22.26
C ALA A 49 7.29 -7.80 21.85
N VAL A 50 8.02 -8.41 22.80
CA VAL A 50 9.25 -9.15 22.50
C VAL A 50 9.01 -10.32 21.53
N GLN A 51 7.91 -11.06 21.71
CA GLN A 51 7.58 -12.19 20.83
C GLN A 51 7.14 -11.78 19.42
N LYS A 52 6.63 -10.55 19.24
CA LYS A 52 6.34 -9.96 17.91
C LYS A 52 7.60 -9.60 17.13
N GLN A 53 8.73 -9.40 17.82
CA GLN A 53 10.00 -9.09 17.17
C GLN A 53 10.58 -10.32 16.44
N PRO A 54 11.37 -10.12 15.35
CA PRO A 54 12.02 -11.21 14.62
C PRO A 54 13.24 -11.75 15.38
N LEU A 55 12.98 -12.48 16.48
CA LEU A 55 14.02 -13.03 17.35
C LEU A 55 14.85 -14.12 16.64
N LYS A 56 16.18 -13.96 16.66
CA LYS A 56 17.13 -14.96 16.13
C LYS A 56 17.57 -15.98 17.19
N LYS A 57 17.44 -15.64 18.47
CA LYS A 57 17.89 -16.41 19.64
C LYS A 57 16.94 -16.18 20.80
N SER A 58 16.87 -17.13 21.74
CA SER A 58 16.10 -17.00 22.98
C SER A 58 16.77 -16.13 24.05
N LEU A 59 18.06 -15.82 23.89
CA LEU A 59 18.79 -14.89 24.75
C LEU A 59 18.61 -13.46 24.22
N LEU A 60 17.96 -12.62 25.02
CA LEU A 60 17.57 -11.25 24.71
C LEU A 60 18.59 -10.25 25.26
N ASP A 61 19.09 -9.39 24.37
CA ASP A 61 19.94 -8.25 24.70
C ASP A 61 19.10 -7.03 25.09
N LYS A 62 19.79 -5.95 25.48
CA LYS A 62 19.15 -4.72 25.94
C LYS A 62 18.31 -4.08 24.84
N ASP A 63 18.81 -4.04 23.61
CA ASP A 63 18.16 -3.40 22.46
C ASP A 63 16.79 -4.01 22.15
N VAL A 64 16.66 -5.35 22.22
CA VAL A 64 15.38 -6.06 22.03
C VAL A 64 14.35 -5.67 23.09
N ILE A 65 14.79 -5.54 24.35
CA ILE A 65 13.92 -5.14 25.46
C ILE A 65 13.58 -3.65 25.41
N GLU A 66 14.53 -2.79 25.07
CA GLU A 66 14.29 -1.36 24.85
C GLU A 66 13.23 -1.14 23.78
N THR A 67 13.33 -1.83 22.65
CA THR A 67 12.34 -1.76 21.57
C THR A 67 10.96 -2.20 22.04
N ALA A 68 10.86 -3.28 22.83
CA ALA A 68 9.59 -3.76 23.37
C ALA A 68 8.99 -2.80 24.39
N VAL A 69 9.82 -2.21 25.25
CA VAL A 69 9.39 -1.21 26.23
C VAL A 69 8.94 0.08 25.54
N GLU A 70 9.62 0.51 24.47
CA GLU A 70 9.20 1.64 23.65
C GLU A 70 7.85 1.38 22.94
N GLU A 71 7.61 0.15 22.46
CA GLU A 71 6.31 -0.25 21.88
C GLU A 71 5.19 -0.19 22.93
N CYS A 72 5.46 -0.63 24.16
CA CYS A 72 4.48 -0.56 25.27
C CYS A 72 4.28 0.87 25.80
N ASN A 73 5.32 1.72 25.76
CA ASN A 73 5.27 3.11 26.23
C ASN A 73 4.76 4.10 25.17
N GLN A 74 4.68 3.69 23.91
CA GLN A 74 3.85 4.41 22.95
C GLN A 74 2.41 4.31 23.45
N GLU A 75 1.95 5.37 24.14
CA GLU A 75 0.53 5.59 24.39
C GLU A 75 -0.20 5.44 23.06
N THR A 76 -0.77 4.26 22.83
CA THR A 76 -1.70 4.05 21.74
C THR A 76 -3.03 4.63 22.19
N ASP A 77 -3.09 5.96 22.23
CA ASP A 77 -4.34 6.73 22.24
C ASP A 77 -5.11 6.58 20.91
N SER A 78 -4.63 5.70 20.02
CA SER A 78 -5.37 5.19 18.88
C SER A 78 -6.09 3.90 19.26
N ASP A 79 -7.38 3.98 19.57
CA ASP A 79 -8.28 2.85 19.39
C ASP A 79 -7.96 2.20 18.01
N PRO A 80 -7.42 0.97 17.97
CA PRO A 80 -7.04 0.34 16.70
C PRO A 80 -8.25 0.11 15.80
N ASP A 81 -9.46 0.18 16.36
CA ASP A 81 -10.74 0.06 15.66
C ASP A 81 -11.38 1.43 15.37
N LYS A 82 -10.59 2.50 15.17
CA LYS A 82 -11.10 3.76 14.60
C LYS A 82 -11.82 3.48 13.27
N ALA A 83 -13.03 4.03 13.15
CA ALA A 83 -13.89 3.83 11.99
C ALA A 83 -13.29 4.40 10.70
N LEU A 84 -12.59 5.54 10.79
CA LEU A 84 -11.99 6.22 9.64
C LEU A 84 -10.51 6.47 9.93
N VAL A 85 -9.65 5.91 9.10
CA VAL A 85 -8.19 6.05 9.21
C VAL A 85 -7.62 6.43 7.85
N LEU A 86 -6.89 7.54 7.82
CA LEU A 86 -6.05 7.93 6.69
C LEU A 86 -4.65 7.32 6.88
N ILE A 87 -4.08 6.78 5.80
CA ILE A 87 -2.75 6.18 5.79
C ILE A 87 -1.99 6.79 4.61
N ASN A 88 -0.88 7.48 4.90
CA ASN A 88 -0.02 8.03 3.86
C ASN A 88 0.79 6.90 3.17
N ALA A 89 1.23 7.15 1.94
CA ALA A 89 2.04 6.22 1.15
C ALA A 89 3.34 5.85 1.86
N PHE A 90 3.93 6.79 2.61
CA PHE A 90 5.19 6.59 3.34
C PHE A 90 5.02 5.85 4.68
N GLU A 91 3.78 5.68 5.15
CA GLU A 91 3.41 4.93 6.37
C GLU A 91 2.94 3.51 6.05
N THR A 92 2.75 3.19 4.76
CA THR A 92 2.29 1.88 4.32
C THR A 92 3.33 0.81 4.70
N PRO A 93 2.91 -0.31 5.34
CA PRO A 93 3.84 -1.34 5.78
C PRO A 93 4.54 -1.99 4.57
N PRO A 94 5.89 -1.98 4.52
CA PRO A 94 6.62 -2.55 3.40
C PRO A 94 6.75 -4.08 3.56
N PHE A 95 6.43 -4.81 2.49
CA PHE A 95 6.57 -6.26 2.41
C PHE A 95 7.36 -6.66 1.16
N THR A 96 8.13 -7.75 1.25
CA THR A 96 8.75 -8.42 0.10
C THR A 96 8.24 -9.86 0.02
N TYR A 97 8.02 -10.37 -1.19
CA TYR A 97 7.60 -11.75 -1.38
C TYR A 97 8.82 -12.67 -1.40
N ASN A 98 8.87 -13.64 -0.49
CA ASN A 98 9.86 -14.71 -0.51
C ASN A 98 9.32 -15.88 -1.37
N PRO A 99 9.91 -16.16 -2.55
CA PRO A 99 9.43 -17.21 -3.44
C PRO A 99 9.62 -18.63 -2.87
N ASP A 100 10.65 -18.85 -2.05
CA ASP A 100 10.94 -20.16 -1.45
C ASP A 100 9.94 -20.49 -0.35
N GLN A 101 9.67 -19.52 0.53
CA GLN A 101 8.70 -19.65 1.62
C GLN A 101 7.24 -19.46 1.16
N LYS A 102 7.05 -18.89 -0.04
CA LYS A 102 5.75 -18.48 -0.59
C LYS A 102 4.96 -17.54 0.32
N LYS A 103 5.65 -16.69 1.07
CA LYS A 103 5.10 -15.77 2.06
C LYS A 103 5.60 -14.35 1.82
N PHE A 104 4.79 -13.38 2.24
CA PHE A 104 5.24 -12.00 2.37
C PHE A 104 5.95 -11.83 3.71
N LEU A 105 7.13 -11.23 3.68
CA LEU A 105 7.93 -10.93 4.85
C LEU A 105 7.98 -9.41 5.05
N PRO A 106 7.82 -8.90 6.28
CA PRO A 106 7.95 -7.48 6.56
C PRO A 106 9.39 -7.04 6.27
N ILE A 107 9.54 -5.83 5.73
CA ILE A 107 10.85 -5.20 5.53
C ILE A 107 11.09 -4.26 6.72
N PRO A 108 12.17 -4.41 7.51
CA PRO A 108 12.44 -3.53 8.64
C PRO A 108 12.55 -2.05 8.22
N LEU A 109 12.05 -1.13 9.04
CA LEU A 109 12.31 0.30 8.90
C LEU A 109 13.62 0.68 9.64
N PRO A 110 14.40 1.69 9.20
CA PRO A 110 14.24 2.52 8.01
C PRO A 110 15.02 1.94 6.80
N SER A 111 14.47 0.94 6.11
CA SER A 111 15.10 0.37 4.91
C SER A 111 14.87 1.18 3.63
N MET A 112 13.86 2.05 3.60
CA MET A 112 13.46 2.80 2.41
C MET A 112 14.09 4.18 2.37
N LYS A 113 14.75 4.52 1.26
CA LYS A 113 15.44 5.80 1.05
C LYS A 113 15.00 6.39 -0.28
N LEU A 114 14.81 7.72 -0.33
CA LEU A 114 14.50 8.43 -1.58
C LEU A 114 15.65 8.29 -2.59
N PHE A 115 16.89 8.45 -2.12
CA PHE A 115 18.11 8.27 -2.91
C PHE A 115 18.71 6.89 -2.63
N ALA A 116 18.13 5.87 -3.26
CA ALA A 116 18.56 4.50 -3.11
C ALA A 116 19.67 4.10 -4.10
N SER A 117 20.32 2.96 -3.86
CA SER A 117 21.33 2.42 -4.79
C SER A 117 20.70 1.87 -6.07
N ALA A 118 21.52 1.67 -7.10
CA ALA A 118 21.09 1.06 -8.38
C ALA A 118 20.42 -0.32 -8.19
N LEU A 119 20.80 -1.07 -7.16
CA LEU A 119 20.20 -2.35 -6.81
C LEU A 119 18.71 -2.22 -6.43
N GLN A 120 18.29 -1.11 -5.83
CA GLN A 120 16.88 -0.91 -5.51
C GLN A 120 16.06 -0.64 -6.76
N LYS A 121 16.64 0.01 -7.79
CA LYS A 121 15.98 0.19 -9.09
C LYS A 121 15.67 -1.14 -9.77
N THR A 122 16.60 -2.10 -9.74
CA THR A 122 16.37 -3.43 -10.33
C THR A 122 15.31 -4.22 -9.56
N LYS A 123 15.27 -4.08 -8.23
CA LYS A 123 14.25 -4.73 -7.39
C LYS A 123 12.83 -4.29 -7.74
N VAL A 124 12.58 -3.04 -8.14
CA VAL A 124 11.24 -2.57 -8.53
C VAL A 124 10.60 -3.47 -9.58
N PHE A 125 11.32 -3.78 -10.66
CA PHE A 125 10.79 -4.60 -11.76
C PHE A 125 10.69 -6.08 -11.37
N ARG A 126 11.67 -6.59 -10.62
CA ARG A 126 11.66 -7.98 -10.13
C ARG A 126 10.50 -8.24 -9.17
N GLU A 127 10.22 -7.31 -8.25
CA GLU A 127 9.10 -7.41 -7.30
C GLU A 127 7.75 -7.32 -8.03
N ARG A 128 7.60 -6.41 -9.02
CA ARG A 128 6.40 -6.35 -9.87
C ARG A 128 6.15 -7.69 -10.57
N TYR A 129 7.19 -8.26 -11.18
CA TYR A 129 7.10 -9.56 -11.83
C TYR A 129 6.74 -10.66 -10.83
N ASN A 130 7.46 -10.78 -9.72
CA ASN A 130 7.23 -11.82 -8.72
C ASN A 130 5.82 -11.76 -8.12
N LEU A 131 5.31 -10.56 -7.84
CA LEU A 131 3.97 -10.34 -7.29
C LEU A 131 2.87 -10.86 -8.23
N ILE A 132 3.03 -10.66 -9.53
CA ILE A 132 2.08 -11.13 -10.54
C ILE A 132 2.30 -12.61 -10.85
N TYR A 133 3.55 -13.06 -10.94
CA TYR A 133 3.91 -14.45 -11.19
C TYR A 133 3.34 -15.38 -10.12
N GLN A 134 3.55 -15.07 -8.83
CA GLN A 134 3.06 -15.90 -7.73
C GLN A 134 1.54 -16.06 -7.73
N ARG A 135 0.80 -15.01 -8.12
CA ARG A 135 -0.66 -15.04 -8.26
C ARG A 135 -1.10 -15.85 -9.48
N THR A 136 -0.39 -15.67 -10.58
CA THR A 136 -0.69 -16.36 -11.84
C THR A 136 -0.56 -17.87 -11.68
N VAL A 137 0.51 -18.36 -11.04
CA VAL A 137 0.73 -19.81 -10.83
C VAL A 137 -0.23 -20.44 -9.81
N ARG A 138 -0.86 -19.64 -8.94
CA ARG A 138 -1.90 -20.11 -8.02
C ARG A 138 -3.26 -20.25 -8.68
N HIS A 139 -3.49 -19.51 -9.76
CA HIS A 139 -4.75 -19.56 -10.49
C HIS A 139 -5.01 -20.98 -11.03
N HIS A 140 -6.26 -21.43 -10.96
CA HIS A 140 -6.63 -22.82 -11.28
C HIS A 140 -6.27 -23.26 -12.70
N LEU A 141 -6.10 -22.32 -13.65
CA LEU A 141 -5.67 -22.61 -15.01
C LEU A 141 -4.17 -22.93 -15.12
N PHE A 142 -3.33 -22.45 -14.20
CA PHE A 142 -1.87 -22.58 -14.25
C PHE A 142 -1.31 -23.45 -13.12
N SER A 143 -2.11 -23.74 -12.09
CA SER A 143 -1.68 -24.57 -10.97
C SER A 143 -1.48 -26.04 -11.40
N PRO A 144 -0.44 -26.72 -10.90
CA PRO A 144 -0.24 -28.14 -11.16
C PRO A 144 -1.41 -28.97 -10.60
N PRO A 145 -1.73 -30.12 -11.19
CA PRO A 145 -2.74 -31.02 -10.65
C PRO A 145 -2.35 -31.49 -9.25
N VAL A 146 -3.29 -31.42 -8.30
CA VAL A 146 -3.07 -31.89 -6.93
C VAL A 146 -3.18 -33.42 -6.93
N VAL A 147 -2.10 -34.10 -6.52
CA VAL A 147 -2.06 -35.56 -6.40
C VAL A 147 -3.12 -36.01 -5.39
N GLY A 148 -4.06 -36.87 -5.82
CA GLY A 148 -5.16 -37.37 -5.00
C GLY A 148 -6.49 -36.64 -5.14
N ALA A 149 -6.54 -35.49 -5.84
CA ALA A 149 -7.79 -34.82 -6.18
C ALA A 149 -8.42 -35.48 -7.42
N ALA A 150 -9.07 -36.63 -7.22
CA ALA A 150 -9.87 -37.26 -8.26
C ALA A 150 -11.03 -36.33 -8.67
N GLY A 151 -10.89 -35.65 -9.82
CA GLY A 151 -12.04 -35.14 -10.58
C GLY A 151 -12.37 -33.63 -10.54
N SER A 152 -11.54 -32.74 -10.00
CA SER A 152 -11.96 -31.34 -9.77
C SER A 152 -11.51 -30.26 -10.77
N SER A 153 -10.78 -30.57 -11.86
CA SER A 153 -10.50 -29.55 -12.89
C SER A 153 -10.79 -30.04 -14.31
N LYS A 154 -12.07 -29.97 -14.73
CA LYS A 154 -12.51 -30.24 -16.12
C LYS A 154 -12.25 -29.07 -17.09
N GLY A 155 -11.16 -28.32 -16.90
CA GLY A 155 -10.83 -27.13 -17.69
C GLY A 155 -9.43 -27.22 -18.31
N PRO A 156 -9.15 -26.43 -19.35
CA PRO A 156 -7.81 -26.37 -19.95
C PRO A 156 -6.79 -25.93 -18.89
N LYS A 157 -5.65 -26.62 -18.86
CA LYS A 157 -4.49 -26.28 -18.04
C LYS A 157 -3.40 -25.71 -18.93
N PHE A 158 -2.81 -24.61 -18.51
CA PHE A 158 -1.74 -23.92 -19.22
C PHE A 158 -0.44 -24.02 -18.43
N ARG A 159 0.66 -24.27 -19.13
CA ARG A 159 2.00 -24.28 -18.54
C ARG A 159 2.75 -23.02 -18.95
N LEU A 160 3.23 -22.28 -17.95
CA LEU A 160 4.13 -21.16 -18.18
C LEU A 160 5.54 -21.67 -18.46
N HIS A 161 6.21 -21.04 -19.40
CA HIS A 161 7.61 -21.26 -19.73
C HIS A 161 8.41 -19.98 -19.46
N THR A 162 9.67 -20.14 -19.05
CA THR A 162 10.62 -19.02 -18.91
C THR A 162 11.24 -18.70 -20.26
N ILE A 163 11.70 -17.47 -20.45
CA ILE A 163 12.38 -17.05 -21.69
C ILE A 163 13.65 -17.86 -21.92
N GLU A 164 14.42 -18.16 -20.87
CA GLU A 164 15.59 -19.03 -20.96
C GLU A 164 15.24 -20.42 -21.53
N TYR A 165 14.07 -20.99 -21.17
CA TYR A 165 13.64 -22.28 -21.72
C TYR A 165 13.44 -22.21 -23.24
N LEU A 166 12.86 -21.12 -23.75
CA LEU A 166 12.68 -20.90 -25.20
C LEU A 166 14.04 -20.80 -25.90
N LEU A 167 14.99 -20.07 -25.31
CA LEU A 167 16.30 -19.82 -25.93
C LEU A 167 17.26 -21.02 -25.87
N SER A 168 17.06 -21.94 -24.93
CA SER A 168 17.98 -23.07 -24.68
C SER A 168 17.47 -24.43 -25.17
N SER A 169 16.16 -24.58 -25.42
CA SER A 169 15.56 -25.87 -25.75
C SER A 169 15.39 -26.06 -27.26
N SER A 170 15.67 -27.27 -27.73
CA SER A 170 15.26 -27.74 -29.05
C SER A 170 13.95 -28.52 -28.96
N GLY A 171 13.12 -28.47 -30.00
CA GLY A 171 11.83 -29.18 -30.03
C GLY A 171 10.74 -28.58 -29.13
N LEU A 172 10.63 -27.25 -29.11
CA LEU A 172 9.57 -26.55 -28.38
C LEU A 172 8.17 -26.91 -28.91
N PRO A 173 7.13 -26.86 -28.06
CA PRO A 173 5.76 -27.08 -28.52
C PRO A 173 5.29 -25.95 -29.44
N ASP A 174 4.33 -26.24 -30.30
CA ASP A 174 3.77 -25.27 -31.26
C ASP A 174 3.08 -24.07 -30.59
N LYS A 175 2.62 -24.25 -29.35
CA LYS A 175 1.94 -23.22 -28.56
C LYS A 175 2.61 -23.07 -27.21
N ILE A 176 3.25 -21.93 -27.01
CA ILE A 176 4.01 -21.56 -25.81
C ILE A 176 3.31 -20.38 -25.14
N ILE A 177 3.22 -20.42 -23.82
CA ILE A 177 2.73 -19.30 -23.00
C ILE A 177 3.86 -18.85 -22.08
N VAL A 178 4.19 -17.56 -22.13
CA VAL A 178 5.20 -16.91 -21.30
C VAL A 178 4.53 -15.79 -20.52
N LEU A 179 4.80 -15.71 -19.22
CA LEU A 179 4.53 -14.51 -18.44
C LEU A 179 5.76 -13.60 -18.55
N GLY A 180 5.58 -12.37 -18.98
CA GLY A 180 6.71 -11.45 -19.09
C GLY A 180 6.28 -9.99 -19.16
N MET A 181 7.25 -9.11 -19.02
CA MET A 181 7.08 -7.66 -19.10
C MET A 181 7.34 -7.18 -20.54
N LEU A 182 6.39 -6.44 -21.10
CA LEU A 182 6.58 -5.79 -22.41
C LEU A 182 7.58 -4.64 -22.28
N ILE A 183 8.61 -4.61 -23.11
CA ILE A 183 9.60 -3.53 -23.16
C ILE A 183 9.86 -3.10 -24.61
N GLN A 184 10.24 -1.84 -24.81
CA GLN A 184 10.61 -1.33 -26.13
C GLN A 184 12.05 -0.79 -26.11
N LEU A 185 13.00 -1.57 -26.62
CA LEU A 185 14.43 -1.20 -26.59
C LEU A 185 14.85 -0.32 -27.76
N ARG A 186 14.13 -0.41 -28.88
CA ARG A 186 14.32 0.42 -30.07
C ARG A 186 12.94 0.78 -30.61
N GLU A 187 12.85 1.89 -31.33
CA GLU A 187 11.60 2.32 -31.95
C GLU A 187 10.97 1.17 -32.75
N ARG A 188 9.71 0.85 -32.44
CA ARG A 188 8.89 -0.22 -33.05
C ARG A 188 9.45 -1.65 -32.90
N LYS A 189 10.46 -1.88 -32.07
CA LYS A 189 10.94 -3.22 -31.71
C LYS A 189 10.60 -3.55 -30.26
N PHE A 190 9.62 -4.43 -30.11
CA PHE A 190 9.15 -4.90 -28.82
C PHE A 190 9.88 -6.16 -28.39
N TYR A 191 10.07 -6.30 -27.09
CA TYR A 191 10.63 -7.47 -26.46
C TYR A 191 9.76 -7.86 -25.27
N LEU A 192 9.84 -9.14 -24.91
CA LEU A 192 9.32 -9.64 -23.65
C LEU A 192 10.50 -9.92 -22.73
N GLU A 193 10.40 -9.54 -21.46
CA GLU A 193 11.45 -9.76 -20.44
C GLU A 193 10.87 -10.46 -19.21
N ASP A 194 11.58 -11.46 -18.70
CA ASP A 194 11.32 -12.14 -17.44
C ASP A 194 12.59 -12.14 -16.57
N LEU A 195 12.61 -12.90 -15.47
CA LEU A 195 13.79 -12.95 -14.60
C LEU A 195 15.01 -13.67 -15.20
N THR A 196 14.82 -14.38 -16.31
CA THR A 196 15.80 -15.29 -16.94
C THR A 196 16.39 -14.72 -18.22
N GLY A 197 15.69 -13.81 -18.89
CA GLY A 197 16.20 -13.15 -20.07
C GLY A 197 15.18 -12.27 -20.78
N LYS A 198 15.47 -11.96 -22.04
CA LYS A 198 14.59 -11.21 -22.92
C LYS A 198 14.58 -11.79 -24.32
N ILE A 199 13.49 -11.58 -25.04
CA ILE A 199 13.27 -12.13 -26.39
C ILE A 199 12.54 -11.13 -27.28
N GLU A 200 12.93 -11.06 -28.56
CA GLU A 200 12.27 -10.18 -29.54
C GLU A 200 10.86 -10.70 -29.86
N LEU A 201 9.91 -9.78 -29.95
CA LEU A 201 8.51 -10.08 -30.26
C LEU A 201 8.19 -9.73 -31.71
N ASP A 202 7.50 -10.65 -32.38
CA ASP A 202 6.74 -10.34 -33.58
C ASP A 202 5.25 -10.25 -33.23
N LEU A 203 4.70 -9.04 -33.36
CA LEU A 203 3.32 -8.69 -33.04
C LEU A 203 2.41 -8.65 -34.27
N SER A 204 2.93 -8.95 -35.48
CA SER A 204 2.23 -8.74 -36.75
C SER A 204 0.90 -9.47 -36.87
N ALA A 205 0.77 -10.64 -36.24
CA ALA A 205 -0.45 -11.46 -36.22
C ALA A 205 -1.06 -11.60 -34.81
N CYS A 206 -0.68 -10.74 -33.87
CA CYS A 206 -1.06 -10.88 -32.47
C CYS A 206 -2.46 -10.34 -32.20
N LEU A 207 -3.32 -11.16 -31.59
CA LEU A 207 -4.61 -10.74 -31.05
C LEU A 207 -4.44 -10.18 -29.63
N PHE A 208 -4.90 -8.96 -29.39
CA PHE A 208 -4.95 -8.39 -28.05
C PHE A 208 -6.30 -8.69 -27.39
N HIS A 209 -6.29 -9.31 -26.22
CA HIS A 209 -7.48 -9.42 -25.38
C HIS A 209 -7.88 -8.06 -24.79
N THR A 210 -9.05 -7.97 -24.17
CA THR A 210 -9.52 -6.71 -23.56
C THR A 210 -8.55 -6.19 -22.50
N GLY A 211 -8.05 -4.97 -22.70
CA GLY A 211 -7.14 -4.29 -21.78
C GLY A 211 -6.38 -3.15 -22.45
N LEU A 212 -5.66 -2.36 -21.66
CA LEU A 212 -4.67 -1.40 -22.14
C LEU A 212 -3.29 -1.98 -21.89
N PHE A 213 -2.54 -2.26 -22.96
CA PHE A 213 -1.19 -2.81 -22.88
C PHE A 213 -0.21 -1.69 -23.20
N VAL A 214 0.56 -1.29 -22.19
CA VAL A 214 1.58 -0.26 -22.30
C VAL A 214 2.96 -0.85 -22.05
N GLU A 215 4.02 -0.10 -22.39
CA GLU A 215 5.37 -0.46 -21.98
C GLU A 215 5.45 -0.72 -20.45
N ASN A 216 6.19 -1.74 -20.06
CA ASN A 216 6.31 -2.30 -18.71
C ASN A 216 5.07 -3.01 -18.16
N SER A 217 4.05 -3.27 -18.99
CA SER A 217 2.94 -4.15 -18.62
C SER A 217 3.41 -5.59 -18.51
N ILE A 218 3.03 -6.28 -17.43
CA ILE A 218 3.25 -7.72 -17.30
C ILE A 218 2.06 -8.45 -17.90
N VAL A 219 2.33 -9.26 -18.93
CA VAL A 219 1.34 -9.90 -19.78
C VAL A 219 1.58 -11.40 -19.87
N LEU A 220 0.52 -12.13 -20.19
CA LEU A 220 0.60 -13.47 -20.74
C LEU A 220 0.70 -13.35 -22.26
N ALA A 221 1.82 -13.81 -22.81
CA ALA A 221 2.08 -13.84 -24.23
C ALA A 221 2.01 -15.28 -24.72
N GLU A 222 1.12 -15.55 -25.67
CA GLU A 222 0.94 -16.83 -26.33
C GLU A 222 1.50 -16.76 -27.75
N GLY A 223 2.30 -17.75 -28.15
CA GLY A 223 2.83 -17.79 -29.51
C GLY A 223 3.74 -18.98 -29.82
N LEU A 224 4.46 -18.86 -30.93
CA LEU A 224 5.46 -19.81 -31.41
C LEU A 224 6.85 -19.17 -31.36
N PHE A 225 7.84 -19.89 -30.85
CA PHE A 225 9.24 -19.49 -30.94
C PHE A 225 9.88 -20.05 -32.21
N LYS A 226 10.45 -19.19 -33.05
CA LYS A 226 11.14 -19.59 -34.28
C LYS A 226 12.28 -18.61 -34.59
N ASP A 227 13.43 -19.15 -34.98
CA ASP A 227 14.58 -18.37 -35.47
C ASP A 227 15.01 -17.21 -34.54
N GLY A 228 14.91 -17.42 -33.22
CA GLY A 228 15.27 -16.41 -32.22
C GLY A 228 14.21 -15.34 -31.92
N VAL A 229 13.04 -15.43 -32.56
CA VAL A 229 11.91 -14.49 -32.42
C VAL A 229 10.69 -15.21 -31.86
N PHE A 230 9.96 -14.53 -30.97
CA PHE A 230 8.70 -15.04 -30.43
C PHE A 230 7.52 -14.42 -31.19
N HIS A 231 6.92 -15.22 -32.08
CA HIS A 231 5.79 -14.83 -32.91
C HIS A 231 4.50 -14.98 -32.13
N LEU A 232 3.92 -13.85 -31.70
CA LEU A 232 2.76 -13.87 -30.82
C LEU A 232 1.47 -14.08 -31.59
N SER A 233 0.68 -15.02 -31.09
CA SER A 233 -0.71 -15.26 -31.51
C SER A 233 -1.69 -14.46 -30.67
N ALA A 234 -1.43 -14.33 -29.36
CA ALA A 234 -2.27 -13.53 -28.47
C ALA A 234 -1.52 -12.92 -27.29
N ILE A 235 -1.97 -11.77 -26.83
CA ILE A 235 -1.55 -11.12 -25.58
C ILE A 235 -2.78 -10.93 -24.69
N GLY A 236 -2.64 -11.29 -23.41
CA GLY A 236 -3.67 -11.07 -22.41
C GLY A 236 -3.11 -10.65 -21.05
N CYS A 237 -3.96 -10.05 -20.22
CA CYS A 237 -3.61 -9.77 -18.84
C CYS A 237 -3.55 -11.07 -18.03
N PRO A 238 -2.61 -11.21 -17.08
CA PRO A 238 -2.63 -12.29 -16.11
C PRO A 238 -3.93 -12.23 -15.28
N PRO A 239 -4.45 -13.38 -14.82
CA PRO A 239 -5.72 -13.44 -14.11
C PRO A 239 -5.71 -12.60 -12.82
N ILE A 240 -6.85 -11.95 -12.56
CA ILE A 240 -7.07 -11.17 -11.33
C ILE A 240 -7.42 -12.13 -10.19
N GLU A 241 -6.80 -11.94 -9.03
CA GLU A 241 -7.15 -12.66 -7.80
C GLU A 241 -8.03 -11.76 -6.93
N SER A 242 -9.13 -12.31 -6.44
CA SER A 242 -10.02 -11.59 -5.53
C SER A 242 -9.38 -11.47 -4.15
N SER A 243 -9.73 -10.41 -3.41
CA SER A 243 -9.20 -10.20 -2.06
C SER A 243 -9.52 -11.36 -1.10
N ALA A 244 -10.61 -12.11 -1.34
CA ALA A 244 -10.96 -13.30 -0.55
C ALA A 244 -9.96 -14.44 -0.77
N ILE A 245 -9.57 -14.69 -2.03
CA ILE A 245 -8.55 -15.70 -2.35
C ILE A 245 -7.20 -15.30 -1.76
N THR A 246 -6.79 -14.03 -1.91
CA THR A 246 -5.54 -13.52 -1.30
C THR A 246 -5.50 -13.76 0.20
N ARG A 247 -6.60 -13.46 0.93
CA ARG A 247 -6.69 -13.71 2.38
C ARG A 247 -6.69 -15.19 2.74
N ASN A 248 -7.27 -16.06 1.93
CA ASN A 248 -7.19 -17.51 2.19
C ASN A 248 -5.73 -18.01 2.15
N TYR A 249 -4.87 -17.40 1.32
CA TYR A 249 -3.46 -17.76 1.23
C TYR A 249 -2.60 -17.11 2.31
N PHE A 250 -2.83 -15.84 2.62
CA PHE A 250 -1.96 -15.04 3.49
C PHE A 250 -2.55 -14.72 4.86
N GLY A 251 -3.75 -15.21 5.15
CA GLY A 251 -4.44 -15.01 6.42
C GLY A 251 -4.83 -13.56 6.66
N THR A 252 -4.48 -13.06 7.84
CA THR A 252 -4.92 -11.77 8.38
C THR A 252 -3.86 -10.68 8.30
N VAL A 253 -2.79 -10.89 7.52
CA VAL A 253 -1.72 -9.92 7.34
C VAL A 253 -2.27 -8.58 6.86
N ASN A 254 -1.93 -7.49 7.55
CA ASN A 254 -2.33 -6.15 7.15
C ASN A 254 -1.41 -5.57 6.06
N PHE A 255 -1.71 -5.87 4.80
CA PHE A 255 -1.05 -5.23 3.66
C PHE A 255 -1.51 -3.77 3.42
N PHE A 256 -2.65 -3.39 4.00
CA PHE A 256 -3.28 -2.10 3.74
C PHE A 256 -2.65 -0.98 4.58
N GLY A 257 -2.18 -1.30 5.78
CA GLY A 257 -1.61 -0.35 6.75
C GLY A 257 -2.65 0.15 7.75
N GLY A 258 -2.29 1.15 8.53
CA GLY A 258 -3.10 1.65 9.65
C GLY A 258 -2.62 1.13 11.00
N PRO A 259 -3.35 1.45 12.08
CA PRO A 259 -2.89 1.25 13.46
C PRO A 259 -2.82 -0.22 13.86
N SER A 260 -3.61 -1.09 13.23
CA SER A 260 -3.64 -2.52 13.58
C SER A 260 -2.62 -3.33 12.76
N PRO A 261 -1.87 -4.27 13.36
CA PRO A 261 -1.08 -5.24 12.60
C PRO A 261 -1.94 -6.27 11.85
N ILE A 262 -3.23 -6.36 12.22
CA ILE A 262 -4.22 -7.28 11.64
C ILE A 262 -5.07 -6.52 10.62
N ALA A 263 -5.33 -7.14 9.47
CA ALA A 263 -6.15 -6.54 8.43
C ALA A 263 -7.54 -6.19 8.96
N ALA A 264 -8.01 -4.96 8.70
CA ALA A 264 -9.30 -4.46 9.20
C ALA A 264 -10.49 -5.38 8.87
N LYS A 265 -10.45 -6.08 7.73
CA LYS A 265 -11.47 -7.07 7.33
C LYS A 265 -11.64 -8.24 8.29
N ALA A 266 -10.64 -8.53 9.11
CA ALA A 266 -10.68 -9.55 10.14
C ALA A 266 -11.21 -9.04 11.50
N SER A 267 -11.34 -7.72 11.70
CA SER A 267 -11.89 -7.16 12.95
C SER A 267 -13.41 -7.28 12.99
N VAL A 268 -13.92 -8.02 13.97
CA VAL A 268 -15.37 -8.16 14.23
C VAL A 268 -15.97 -6.82 14.66
N LYS A 269 -15.27 -6.05 15.51
CA LYS A 269 -15.71 -4.71 15.95
C LYS A 269 -15.92 -3.78 14.77
N LEU A 270 -14.95 -3.69 13.84
CA LEU A 270 -15.10 -2.88 12.63
C LEU A 270 -16.23 -3.39 11.72
N GLN A 271 -16.49 -4.70 11.66
CA GLN A 271 -17.62 -5.25 10.90
C GLN A 271 -18.95 -4.80 11.51
N ASP A 272 -19.08 -4.82 12.83
CA ASP A 272 -20.31 -4.42 13.51
C ASP A 272 -20.53 -2.91 13.44
N MET A 273 -19.47 -2.10 13.55
CA MET A 273 -19.53 -0.66 13.29
C MET A 273 -20.03 -0.36 11.88
N LEU A 274 -19.54 -1.09 10.86
CA LEU A 274 -20.02 -0.92 9.49
C LEU A 274 -21.50 -1.26 9.33
N LYS A 275 -22.00 -2.29 10.04
CA LYS A 275 -23.43 -2.67 10.02
C LYS A 275 -24.30 -1.64 10.72
N GLY A 276 -23.82 -1.08 11.84
CA GLY A 276 -24.55 -0.09 12.64
C GLY A 276 -24.61 1.30 11.99
N ASN A 277 -23.59 1.67 11.22
CA ASN A 277 -23.48 2.99 10.59
C ASN A 277 -24.01 3.00 9.15
N GLN A 278 -25.31 2.70 8.97
CA GLN A 278 -25.95 2.83 7.66
C GLN A 278 -26.17 4.31 7.31
N GLY A 279 -25.74 4.73 6.12
CA GLY A 279 -25.87 6.12 5.66
C GLY A 279 -24.60 6.98 5.76
N VAL A 280 -23.47 6.41 6.21
CA VAL A 280 -22.20 7.13 6.17
C VAL A 280 -21.73 7.35 4.74
N MET A 281 -21.26 8.57 4.47
CA MET A 281 -20.86 9.04 3.15
C MET A 281 -19.41 9.50 3.15
N LEU A 282 -18.69 9.19 2.06
CA LEU A 282 -17.41 9.77 1.71
C LEU A 282 -17.60 10.48 0.36
N VAL A 283 -17.24 11.76 0.27
CA VAL A 283 -17.47 12.57 -0.93
C VAL A 283 -16.14 12.88 -1.59
N PHE A 284 -16.01 12.57 -2.88
CA PHE A 284 -14.78 12.73 -3.64
C PHE A 284 -14.91 13.83 -4.69
N PHE A 285 -13.90 14.70 -4.75
CA PHE A 285 -13.76 15.73 -5.77
C PHE A 285 -12.37 15.63 -6.39
N SER A 286 -12.25 16.00 -7.65
CA SER A 286 -10.98 16.10 -8.38
C SER A 286 -10.90 17.45 -9.05
N ASP A 287 -9.67 17.96 -9.21
CA ASP A 287 -9.41 19.23 -9.89
C ASP A 287 -10.18 20.40 -9.29
N LEU A 288 -10.06 20.54 -7.97
CA LEU A 288 -10.63 21.65 -7.21
C LEU A 288 -9.77 22.92 -7.41
N PHE A 289 -9.88 23.56 -8.57
CA PHE A 289 -9.15 24.79 -8.87
C PHE A 289 -9.65 25.96 -8.01
N LEU A 290 -8.96 26.22 -6.91
CA LEU A 290 -9.34 27.24 -5.92
C LEU A 290 -9.07 28.68 -6.42
N ASP A 291 -8.38 28.82 -7.54
CA ASP A 291 -8.14 30.09 -8.24
C ASP A 291 -9.22 30.42 -9.29
N ASP A 292 -10.23 29.57 -9.48
CA ASP A 292 -11.41 29.83 -10.31
C ASP A 292 -12.56 30.36 -9.44
N ASP A 293 -13.00 31.59 -9.71
CA ASP A 293 -14.12 32.25 -9.01
C ASP A 293 -15.39 31.38 -9.03
N LYS A 294 -15.64 30.63 -10.11
CA LYS A 294 -16.81 29.74 -10.19
C LYS A 294 -16.73 28.60 -9.19
N VAL A 295 -15.53 28.08 -8.90
CA VAL A 295 -15.34 27.03 -7.90
C VAL A 295 -15.61 27.60 -6.51
N LEU A 296 -15.05 28.78 -6.21
CA LEU A 296 -15.27 29.46 -4.94
C LEU A 296 -16.75 29.80 -4.71
N GLU A 297 -17.50 30.21 -5.74
CA GLU A 297 -18.94 30.46 -5.65
C GLU A 297 -19.78 29.20 -5.40
N LYS A 298 -19.32 28.03 -5.88
CA LYS A 298 -20.06 26.76 -5.74
C LYS A 298 -19.76 26.02 -4.43
N LEU A 299 -18.64 26.29 -3.78
CA LEU A 299 -18.28 25.69 -2.50
C LEU A 299 -19.31 25.98 -1.38
N PRO A 300 -19.80 27.22 -1.18
CA PRO A 300 -20.87 27.49 -0.22
C PRO A 300 -22.15 26.69 -0.50
N LEU A 301 -22.53 26.57 -1.78
CA LEU A 301 -23.69 25.77 -2.17
C LEU A 301 -23.48 24.29 -1.81
N LEU A 302 -22.31 23.75 -2.11
CA LEU A 302 -21.93 22.38 -1.77
C LEU A 302 -21.99 22.12 -0.25
N PHE A 303 -21.35 22.99 0.54
CA PHE A 303 -21.31 22.85 1.99
C PHE A 303 -22.68 23.00 2.62
N SER A 304 -23.48 23.99 2.18
CA SER A 304 -24.85 24.15 2.66
C SER A 304 -25.72 22.92 2.38
N GLY A 305 -25.56 22.30 1.21
CA GLY A 305 -26.31 21.08 0.85
C GLY A 305 -25.94 19.85 1.69
N TYR A 306 -24.74 19.84 2.28
CA TYR A 306 -24.31 18.76 3.19
C TYR A 306 -24.45 19.10 4.66
N SER A 307 -24.77 20.33 5.05
CA SER A 307 -24.88 20.73 6.46
C SER A 307 -25.93 19.89 7.22
N ASP A 308 -27.05 19.55 6.57
CA ASP A 308 -28.10 18.72 7.18
C ASP A 308 -27.67 17.25 7.36
N PHE A 309 -26.79 16.75 6.48
CA PHE A 309 -26.28 15.37 6.49
C PHE A 309 -24.77 15.35 6.24
N PRO A 310 -23.95 15.74 7.23
CA PRO A 310 -22.51 15.85 7.06
C PRO A 310 -21.88 14.48 6.71
N PRO A 311 -21.07 14.39 5.64
CA PRO A 311 -20.34 13.16 5.34
C PRO A 311 -19.28 12.87 6.40
N ALA A 312 -18.83 11.62 6.50
CA ALA A 312 -17.69 11.27 7.35
C ALA A 312 -16.39 11.92 6.84
N ALA A 313 -16.23 12.06 5.51
CA ALA A 313 -15.10 12.80 4.96
C ALA A 313 -15.40 13.43 3.59
N PHE A 314 -14.77 14.58 3.36
CA PHE A 314 -14.54 15.17 2.06
C PHE A 314 -13.12 14.85 1.60
N ILE A 315 -12.98 14.30 0.40
CA ILE A 315 -11.71 13.98 -0.23
C ILE A 315 -11.54 14.90 -1.43
N PHE A 316 -10.77 15.97 -1.25
CA PHE A 316 -10.42 16.91 -2.29
C PHE A 316 -9.11 16.47 -2.94
N MET A 317 -9.20 15.96 -4.15
CA MET A 317 -8.03 15.64 -4.96
C MET A 317 -7.69 16.84 -5.84
N GLY A 318 -6.40 17.15 -5.93
CA GLY A 318 -5.89 18.21 -6.79
C GLY A 318 -6.18 17.97 -8.28
N ASN A 319 -5.76 18.86 -9.17
CA ASN A 319 -4.92 20.02 -8.85
C ASN A 319 -5.72 21.15 -8.17
N PHE A 320 -5.07 21.91 -7.29
CA PHE A 320 -5.73 22.99 -6.52
C PHE A 320 -5.61 24.38 -7.16
N SER A 321 -4.85 24.49 -8.25
CA SER A 321 -4.76 25.70 -9.07
C SER A 321 -4.82 25.32 -10.54
N SER A 322 -5.65 26.04 -11.29
CA SER A 322 -5.71 25.97 -12.75
C SER A 322 -4.47 26.60 -13.41
N THR A 323 -3.76 27.48 -12.70
CA THR A 323 -2.56 28.18 -13.18
C THR A 323 -1.31 27.85 -12.34
N PRO A 324 -0.76 26.62 -12.45
CA PRO A 324 0.38 26.13 -11.65
C PRO A 324 1.75 26.73 -12.04
N TYR A 325 1.76 27.77 -12.88
CA TYR A 325 2.95 28.43 -13.42
C TYR A 325 3.03 29.89 -12.99
N GLY A 326 4.20 30.51 -13.18
CA GLY A 326 4.47 31.91 -12.80
C GLY A 326 5.24 32.04 -11.48
N ALA A 327 5.74 33.24 -11.23
CA ALA A 327 6.56 33.57 -10.05
C ALA A 327 5.74 33.52 -8.75
N ASP A 328 4.50 34.03 -8.80
CA ASP A 328 3.62 34.14 -7.63
C ASP A 328 2.76 32.89 -7.38
N ARG A 329 2.99 31.78 -8.08
CA ARG A 329 2.14 30.57 -8.01
C ARG A 329 1.92 30.05 -6.59
N HIS A 330 2.97 30.02 -5.77
CA HIS A 330 2.88 29.53 -4.39
C HIS A 330 2.11 30.49 -3.49
N LYS A 331 2.28 31.80 -3.71
CA LYS A 331 1.54 32.83 -3.00
C LYS A 331 0.04 32.74 -3.32
N ARG A 332 -0.31 32.67 -4.62
CA ARG A 332 -1.71 32.50 -5.05
C ARG A 332 -2.34 31.24 -4.47
N LEU A 333 -1.63 30.12 -4.50
CA LEU A 333 -2.16 28.87 -3.92
C LEU A 333 -2.38 28.99 -2.41
N LYS A 334 -1.43 29.61 -1.68
CA LYS A 334 -1.58 29.88 -0.26
C LYS A 334 -2.79 30.78 0.03
N ASP A 335 -2.96 31.85 -0.73
CA ASP A 335 -4.11 32.76 -0.64
C ASP A 335 -5.43 32.02 -0.95
N SER A 336 -5.40 31.07 -1.89
CA SER A 336 -6.56 30.26 -2.27
C SER A 336 -6.97 29.28 -1.16
N PHE A 337 -6.00 28.62 -0.49
CA PHE A 337 -6.29 27.79 0.69
C PHE A 337 -6.81 28.63 1.87
N LYS A 338 -6.31 29.86 2.02
CA LYS A 338 -6.85 30.79 3.03
C LYS A 338 -8.31 31.14 2.74
N ALA A 339 -8.64 31.48 1.50
CA ALA A 339 -10.01 31.77 1.07
C ALA A 339 -10.94 30.56 1.26
N LEU A 340 -10.47 29.36 0.94
CA LEU A 340 -11.21 28.12 1.23
C LEU A 340 -11.47 27.97 2.73
N GLY A 341 -10.47 28.19 3.57
CA GLY A 341 -10.61 28.16 5.02
C GLY A 341 -11.63 29.18 5.54
N ASP A 342 -11.66 30.39 4.96
CA ASP A 342 -12.66 31.42 5.28
C ASP A 342 -14.08 30.96 4.95
N ILE A 343 -14.27 30.27 3.81
CA ILE A 343 -15.57 29.69 3.43
C ILE A 343 -15.97 28.58 4.41
N MET A 344 -15.07 27.64 4.70
CA MET A 344 -15.33 26.47 5.55
C MET A 344 -15.77 26.84 6.97
N LEU A 345 -15.21 27.92 7.54
CA LEU A 345 -15.55 28.39 8.88
C LEU A 345 -17.00 28.86 9.03
N ASN A 346 -17.72 29.12 7.93
CA ASN A 346 -19.14 29.44 7.97
C ASN A 346 -20.04 28.20 8.16
N TYR A 347 -19.47 26.99 8.20
CA TYR A 347 -20.20 25.72 8.27
C TYR A 347 -19.75 24.87 9.48
N PRO A 348 -20.01 25.31 10.72
CA PRO A 348 -19.52 24.64 11.92
C PRO A 348 -19.98 23.18 12.06
N ASP A 349 -21.20 22.85 11.62
CA ASP A 349 -21.72 21.47 11.64
C ASP A 349 -20.85 20.49 10.83
N LEU A 350 -20.33 20.95 9.69
CA LEU A 350 -19.41 20.14 8.87
C LEU A 350 -18.05 20.05 9.56
N LEU A 351 -17.57 21.15 10.16
CA LEU A 351 -16.29 21.17 10.86
C LEU A 351 -16.28 20.27 12.11
N GLU A 352 -17.43 20.08 12.75
CA GLU A 352 -17.55 19.18 13.90
C GLU A 352 -17.60 17.70 13.48
N LYS A 353 -18.30 17.39 12.37
CA LYS A 353 -18.69 15.99 12.05
C LYS A 353 -17.94 15.37 10.87
N SER A 354 -17.33 16.16 10.00
CA SER A 354 -16.63 15.67 8.80
C SER A 354 -15.11 15.74 8.97
N GLN A 355 -14.37 14.91 8.23
CA GLN A 355 -12.93 15.07 8.02
C GLN A 355 -12.66 15.65 6.63
N PHE A 356 -11.62 16.44 6.46
CA PHE A 356 -11.26 17.06 5.18
C PHE A 356 -9.86 16.62 4.74
N PHE A 357 -9.80 15.78 3.71
CA PHE A 357 -8.56 15.22 3.19
C PHE A 357 -8.19 15.87 1.85
N PHE A 358 -6.98 16.41 1.79
CA PHE A 358 -6.43 17.05 0.60
C PHE A 358 -5.34 16.18 -0.01
N VAL A 359 -5.58 15.65 -1.21
CA VAL A 359 -4.65 14.78 -1.94
C VAL A 359 -4.02 15.57 -3.09
N PRO A 360 -2.69 15.77 -3.13
CA PRO A 360 -2.05 16.59 -4.15
C PRO A 360 -2.15 15.96 -5.55
N GLY A 361 -2.50 16.77 -6.53
CA GLY A 361 -2.46 16.42 -7.94
C GLY A 361 -1.05 16.52 -8.54
N PRO A 362 -0.89 16.11 -9.82
CA PRO A 362 0.41 16.13 -10.50
C PRO A 362 1.01 17.54 -10.68
N LEU A 363 0.18 18.59 -10.76
CA LEU A 363 0.62 19.97 -10.97
C LEU A 363 0.75 20.78 -9.67
N ASP A 364 0.36 20.21 -8.52
CA ASP A 364 0.50 20.88 -7.23
C ASP A 364 1.96 20.89 -6.74
N PRO A 365 2.34 21.81 -5.84
CA PRO A 365 3.71 21.88 -5.32
C PRO A 365 4.21 20.55 -4.73
N GLY A 366 5.37 20.09 -5.19
CA GLY A 366 5.95 18.80 -4.79
C GLY A 366 7.14 18.40 -5.66
N PRO A 367 7.64 17.16 -5.52
CA PRO A 367 8.86 16.67 -6.18
C PRO A 367 8.63 16.27 -7.65
N GLY A 368 8.07 17.17 -8.47
CA GLY A 368 7.81 16.91 -9.90
C GLY A 368 6.96 15.66 -10.13
N ASP A 369 7.15 14.97 -11.26
CA ASP A 369 6.38 13.78 -11.66
C ASP A 369 6.79 12.47 -10.95
N ILE A 370 7.30 12.56 -9.70
CA ILE A 370 7.78 11.40 -8.93
C ILE A 370 6.68 10.92 -7.97
N LEU A 371 6.44 9.60 -7.97
CA LEU A 371 5.52 8.93 -7.04
C LEU A 371 6.28 8.01 -6.07
N PRO A 372 5.79 7.83 -4.83
CA PRO A 372 4.68 8.57 -4.21
C PRO A 372 5.03 10.05 -3.95
N ARG A 373 4.05 10.93 -4.08
CA ARG A 373 4.19 12.36 -3.75
C ARG A 373 3.90 12.59 -2.26
N PRO A 374 4.72 13.39 -1.55
CA PRO A 374 4.39 13.83 -0.20
C PRO A 374 3.21 14.80 -0.21
N PRO A 375 2.62 15.08 0.97
CA PRO A 375 1.66 16.17 1.13
C PRO A 375 2.20 17.52 0.65
N ILE A 376 1.29 18.44 0.35
CA ILE A 376 1.64 19.84 0.03
C ILE A 376 2.40 20.44 1.23
N PRO A 377 3.52 21.14 1.00
CA PRO A 377 4.34 21.68 2.08
C PRO A 377 3.55 22.53 3.09
N SER A 378 3.84 22.36 4.38
CA SER A 378 3.15 23.02 5.48
C SER A 378 3.21 24.56 5.41
N CYS A 379 4.25 25.14 4.80
CA CYS A 379 4.34 26.60 4.62
C CYS A 379 3.24 27.19 3.72
N LEU A 380 2.61 26.36 2.87
CA LEU A 380 1.51 26.73 1.99
C LEU A 380 0.14 26.42 2.60
N THR A 381 0.08 25.50 3.57
CA THR A 381 -1.17 24.98 4.15
C THR A 381 -1.37 25.41 5.60
N SER A 382 -0.37 26.02 6.24
CA SER A 382 -0.38 26.43 7.65
C SER A 382 -1.60 27.26 8.04
N ASP A 383 -2.05 28.13 7.15
CA ASP A 383 -3.10 29.10 7.42
C ASP A 383 -4.46 28.39 7.61
N ILE A 384 -4.75 27.35 6.82
CA ILE A 384 -5.98 26.57 6.96
C ILE A 384 -5.85 25.55 8.10
N THR A 385 -4.71 24.85 8.23
CA THR A 385 -4.53 23.81 9.25
C THR A 385 -4.44 24.35 10.68
N SER A 386 -4.02 25.61 10.86
CA SER A 386 -4.00 26.26 12.18
C SER A 386 -5.38 26.73 12.64
N ARG A 387 -6.32 26.90 11.70
CA ARG A 387 -7.68 27.40 11.97
C ARG A 387 -8.72 26.29 12.05
N ILE A 388 -8.48 25.18 11.36
CA ILE A 388 -9.42 24.07 11.19
C ILE A 388 -8.69 22.77 11.52
N SER A 389 -9.05 22.13 12.63
CA SER A 389 -8.34 20.98 13.21
C SER A 389 -8.53 19.67 12.46
N ASN A 390 -9.64 19.51 11.74
CA ASN A 390 -10.03 18.31 10.98
C ASN A 390 -9.62 18.38 9.49
N VAL A 391 -8.64 19.22 9.15
CA VAL A 391 -8.04 19.29 7.81
C VAL A 391 -6.71 18.55 7.80
N THR A 392 -6.56 17.57 6.91
CA THR A 392 -5.32 16.81 6.73
C THR A 392 -4.87 16.81 5.27
N PHE A 393 -3.64 17.23 5.03
CA PHE A 393 -2.97 17.11 3.73
C PHE A 393 -2.25 15.76 3.66
N CYS A 394 -2.52 15.00 2.61
CA CYS A 394 -2.14 13.61 2.48
C CYS A 394 -1.11 13.44 1.35
N SER A 395 -0.44 12.28 1.28
CA SER A 395 0.34 11.89 0.11
C SER A 395 -0.55 11.58 -1.11
N ASN A 396 0.06 11.50 -2.30
CA ASN A 396 -0.57 10.92 -3.49
C ASN A 396 0.30 9.78 -4.06
N PRO A 397 -0.20 8.52 -4.09
CA PRO A 397 -1.49 8.07 -3.57
C PRO A 397 -1.58 8.14 -2.04
N CYS A 398 -2.78 7.97 -1.50
CA CYS A 398 -3.02 7.66 -0.09
C CYS A 398 -4.05 6.53 0.04
N ARG A 399 -4.24 6.03 1.26
CA ARG A 399 -5.20 4.98 1.57
C ARG A 399 -6.14 5.46 2.67
N ILE A 400 -7.41 5.12 2.52
CA ILE A 400 -8.45 5.38 3.51
C ILE A 400 -9.04 4.04 3.92
N GLN A 401 -8.89 3.71 5.19
CA GLN A 401 -9.63 2.61 5.82
C GLN A 401 -10.92 3.19 6.39
N PHE A 402 -12.06 2.67 5.94
CA PHE A 402 -13.35 2.95 6.55
C PHE A 402 -13.99 1.66 7.08
N CYS A 403 -13.94 1.46 8.39
CA CYS A 403 -14.23 0.20 9.05
C CYS A 403 -13.43 -0.93 8.38
N THR A 404 -14.13 -1.92 7.80
CA THR A 404 -13.51 -3.03 7.05
C THR A 404 -13.30 -2.76 5.56
N ARG A 405 -13.59 -1.55 5.10
CA ARG A 405 -13.42 -1.13 3.70
C ARG A 405 -12.05 -0.50 3.51
N GLU A 406 -11.44 -0.83 2.39
CA GLU A 406 -10.09 -0.42 2.00
C GLU A 406 -10.22 0.38 0.71
N ILE A 407 -9.93 1.68 0.76
CA ILE A 407 -10.07 2.61 -0.37
C ILE A 407 -8.69 3.18 -0.69
N VAL A 408 -8.21 3.01 -1.93
CA VAL A 408 -6.98 3.63 -2.40
C VAL A 408 -7.35 4.85 -3.23
N VAL A 409 -6.80 6.02 -2.87
CA VAL A 409 -7.00 7.27 -3.58
C VAL A 409 -5.73 7.61 -4.34
N PHE A 410 -5.85 7.78 -5.65
CA PHE A 410 -4.72 8.09 -6.53
C PHE A 410 -5.14 9.12 -7.57
N ARG A 411 -4.54 10.31 -7.52
CA ARG A 411 -4.82 11.40 -8.46
C ARG A 411 -3.76 11.45 -9.54
N GLU A 412 -4.15 11.11 -10.76
CA GLU A 412 -3.29 11.17 -11.94
C GLU A 412 -4.14 11.18 -13.21
N ASP A 413 -3.64 11.77 -14.30
CA ASP A 413 -4.29 11.72 -15.62
C ASP A 413 -3.97 10.37 -16.31
N ILE A 414 -4.24 9.28 -15.61
CA ILE A 414 -3.68 7.96 -15.90
C ILE A 414 -4.17 7.40 -17.23
N LEU A 415 -5.43 7.65 -17.61
CA LEU A 415 -5.99 7.21 -18.88
C LEU A 415 -5.25 7.87 -20.05
N THR A 416 -5.07 9.19 -20.00
CA THR A 416 -4.31 9.93 -21.02
C THR A 416 -2.86 9.49 -21.09
N LYS A 417 -2.22 9.21 -19.94
CA LYS A 417 -0.86 8.64 -19.91
C LYS A 417 -0.83 7.26 -20.56
N MET A 418 -1.72 6.34 -20.20
CA MET A 418 -1.76 5.00 -20.76
C MET A 418 -2.06 5.00 -22.26
N SER A 419 -3.06 5.77 -22.72
CA SER A 419 -3.45 5.84 -24.13
C SER A 419 -2.33 6.34 -25.05
N ARG A 420 -1.46 7.24 -24.58
CA ARG A 420 -0.30 7.72 -25.35
C ARG A 420 0.81 6.68 -25.52
N HIS A 421 0.84 5.65 -24.67
CA HIS A 421 1.89 4.65 -24.61
C HIS A 421 1.38 3.22 -24.85
N CYS A 422 0.18 3.07 -25.41
CA CYS A 422 -0.34 1.76 -25.79
C CYS A 422 0.49 1.16 -26.94
N VAL A 423 0.74 -0.14 -26.82
CA VAL A 423 1.49 -0.99 -27.77
C VAL A 423 0.71 -1.20 -29.06
#